data_AF-A0A8S2T5M3-F1
#
_entry.id   AF-A0A8S2T5M3-F1
#
_cell.length_a   1.000
_cell.length_b   1.000
_cell.length_c   1.000
_cell.angle_alpha   90.00
_cell.angle_beta   90.00
_cell.angle_gamma   90.00
#
_symmetry.space_group_name_H-M   'P 1'
#
loop_
_entity.id
_entity.type
_entity.pdbx_description
1 polymer ?
#
loop_
_entity_poly.entity_id
_entity_poly.type
_entity_poly.pdbx_seq_one_letter_code
_entity_poly.pdbx_strand_id
1 'polypeptide(L)' 'MRVIEARFVHDAFEPKLAALHRTYLYRFSTSSTITVMEHPLTTYLSSPVSLPLLRSAISLIHNRSLDYSSFTTAEAR' A
#
# COMPACT_ATOMS: atom_id res chain seq x y z
N MET A 1 -15.24 2.81 -12.75
CA MET A 1 -14.10 3.73 -12.92
C MET A 1 -14.63 5.14 -13.02
N ARG A 2 -14.05 6.12 -12.31
CA ARG A 2 -14.50 7.52 -12.32
C ARG A 2 -13.29 8.45 -12.28
N VAL A 3 -13.29 9.48 -13.12
CA VAL A 3 -12.30 10.57 -13.05
C VAL A 3 -12.67 11.49 -11.89
N ILE A 4 -11.72 11.74 -10.99
CA ILE A 4 -11.93 12.60 -9.82
C ILE A 4 -11.36 14.01 -10.02
N GLU A 5 -10.40 14.17 -10.93
CA GLU A 5 -9.73 15.44 -11.24
C GLU A 5 -9.02 15.33 -12.60
N ALA A 6 -8.92 16.44 -13.33
CA ALA A 6 -8.12 16.57 -14.54
C ALA A 6 -7.36 17.90 -14.52
N ARG A 7 -6.14 17.92 -15.06
CA ARG A 7 -5.31 19.12 -15.16
C ARG A 7 -4.62 19.16 -16.53
N PHE A 8 -4.35 20.36 -17.02
CA PHE A 8 -3.46 20.54 -18.17
C PHE A 8 -2.01 20.29 -17.75
N VAL A 9 -1.26 19.64 -18.62
CA VAL A 9 0.16 19.32 -18.47
C VAL A 9 0.89 19.68 -19.76
N HIS A 10 2.22 19.81 -19.71
CA HIS A 10 3.02 20.02 -20.91
C HIS A 10 3.08 18.76 -21.79
N ASP A 11 3.34 18.91 -23.09
CA ASP A 11 3.22 17.83 -24.08
C ASP A 11 4.14 16.62 -23.80
N ALA A 12 5.31 16.85 -23.19
CA ALA A 12 6.26 15.80 -22.84
C ALA A 12 5.96 15.09 -21.49
N PHE A 13 4.79 15.32 -20.86
CA PHE A 13 4.50 14.77 -19.55
C PHE A 13 4.15 13.28 -19.63
N GLU A 14 4.99 12.42 -19.04
CA GLU A 14 4.74 10.99 -18.91
C GLU A 14 4.43 10.59 -17.45
N PRO A 15 3.18 10.23 -17.11
CA PRO A 15 2.77 10.00 -15.72
C PRO A 15 3.58 8.91 -14.99
N LYS A 16 3.99 7.85 -15.71
CA LYS A 16 4.73 6.73 -15.12
C LYS A 16 6.15 7.13 -14.70
N LEU A 17 6.79 8.00 -15.50
CA LEU A 17 8.18 8.43 -15.31
C LEU A 17 8.28 9.70 -14.45
N ALA A 18 7.32 10.61 -14.57
CA ALA A 18 7.30 11.87 -13.81
C ALA A 18 6.91 11.71 -12.33
N ALA A 19 6.37 10.55 -11.94
CA ALA A 19 5.98 10.29 -10.55
C ALA A 19 7.21 10.15 -9.64
N LEU A 20 7.42 11.13 -8.76
CA LEU A 20 8.51 11.11 -7.77
C LEU A 20 8.31 10.00 -6.71
N HIS A 21 7.08 9.83 -6.26
CA HIS A 21 6.70 8.84 -5.25
C HIS A 21 5.29 8.30 -5.52
N ARG A 22 5.03 7.08 -5.03
CA ARG A 22 3.69 6.49 -4.98
C ARG A 22 3.36 6.13 -3.54
N THR A 23 2.15 6.46 -3.10
CA THR A 23 1.67 6.15 -1.76
C THR A 23 0.59 5.09 -1.85
N TYR A 24 0.73 4.05 -1.04
CA TYR A 24 -0.21 2.94 -0.96
C TYR A 24 -0.79 2.87 0.46
N LEU A 25 -2.10 2.59 0.55
CA LEU A 25 -2.81 2.39 1.80
C LEU A 25 -3.35 0.97 1.85
N TYR A 26 -2.96 0.22 2.89
CA TYR A 26 -3.48 -1.11 3.16
C TYR A 26 -4.34 -1.07 4.43
N ARG A 27 -5.53 -1.66 4.36
CA ARG A 27 -6.49 -1.69 5.48
C ARG A 27 -6.66 -3.12 5.98
N PHE A 28 -6.46 -3.31 7.28
CA PHE A 28 -6.61 -4.60 7.94
C PHE A 28 -7.64 -4.52 9.06
N SER A 29 -8.38 -5.61 9.29
CA SER A 29 -9.32 -5.77 10.39
C SER A 29 -9.09 -7.09 11.12
N THR A 30 -9.03 -7.05 12.45
CA THR A 30 -8.94 -8.25 13.32
C THR A 30 -10.29 -8.55 13.99
N SER A 31 -11.38 -7.90 13.57
CA SER A 31 -12.70 -8.12 14.16
C SER A 31 -13.20 -9.52 13.86
N SER A 32 -13.54 -10.29 14.90
CA SER A 32 -14.17 -11.61 14.79
C SER A 32 -15.64 -11.51 14.38
N THR A 33 -16.26 -10.35 14.57
CA THR A 33 -17.54 -10.03 13.95
C THR A 33 -17.26 -9.50 12.55
N ILE A 34 -17.58 -10.31 11.54
CA ILE A 34 -17.76 -9.86 10.17
C ILE A 34 -18.98 -8.95 10.19
N THR A 35 -18.82 -7.70 10.62
CA THR A 35 -19.88 -6.72 10.48
C THR A 35 -20.06 -6.53 8.98
N VAL A 36 -21.27 -6.81 8.50
CA VAL A 36 -21.75 -6.89 7.10
C VAL A 36 -21.41 -5.66 6.22
N MET A 37 -20.77 -4.63 6.77
CA MET A 37 -20.07 -3.61 5.98
C MET A 37 -18.68 -4.10 5.56
N GLU A 38 -18.66 -5.03 4.61
CA GLU A 38 -17.45 -5.34 3.85
C GLU A 38 -17.03 -4.08 3.09
N HIS A 39 -15.99 -3.39 3.58
CA HIS A 39 -15.29 -2.48 2.68
C HIS A 39 -14.49 -3.37 1.74
N PRO A 40 -14.72 -3.34 0.41
CA PRO A 40 -14.14 -4.30 -0.55
C PRO A 40 -12.60 -4.24 -0.66
N LEU A 41 -11.96 -3.39 0.15
CA LEU A 41 -10.52 -3.15 0.20
C LEU A 41 -9.93 -3.44 1.59
N THR A 42 -10.69 -4.04 2.51
CA THR A 42 -10.18 -4.43 3.84
C THR A 42 -9.80 -5.91 3.82
N THR A 43 -8.56 -6.19 4.21
CA THR A 43 -8.11 -7.56 4.47
C THR A 43 -8.46 -7.96 5.90
N TYR A 44 -9.10 -9.10 6.08
CA TYR A 44 -9.46 -9.62 7.40
C TYR A 44 -8.39 -10.59 7.90
N LEU A 45 -7.96 -10.40 9.13
CA LEU A 45 -6.93 -11.20 9.77
C LEU A 45 -7.59 -12.20 10.73
N SER A 46 -7.24 -13.47 10.58
CA SER A 46 -7.74 -14.56 11.43
C SER A 46 -7.16 -14.53 12.84
N SER A 47 -6.04 -13.82 13.05
CA SER A 47 -5.36 -13.72 14.34
C SER A 47 -5.02 -12.27 14.68
N PRO A 48 -5.03 -11.90 15.97
CA PRO A 48 -4.58 -10.59 16.41
C PRO A 48 -3.10 -10.37 16.07
N VAL A 49 -2.77 -9.15 15.65
CA VAL A 49 -1.39 -8.72 15.35
C VAL A 49 -0.92 -7.73 16.40
N SER A 50 0.30 -7.93 16.92
CA SER A 50 0.92 -6.99 17.87
C SER A 50 1.32 -5.70 17.16
N LEU A 51 0.58 -4.62 17.41
CA LEU A 51 0.90 -3.30 16.87
C LEU A 51 2.29 -2.79 17.27
N PRO A 52 2.78 -2.97 18.51
CA PRO A 52 4.15 -2.59 18.85
C PRO A 52 5.19 -3.30 18.00
N LEU A 53 5.07 -4.62 17.83
CA LEU A 53 5.99 -5.40 17.00
C LEU A 53 5.95 -4.95 15.54
N LEU A 54 4.74 -4.71 15.00
CA LEU A 54 4.58 -4.21 13.63
C LEU A 54 5.25 -2.84 13.45
N ARG A 55 5.08 -1.91 14.40
CA ARG A 55 5.73 -0.59 14.36
C ARG A 55 7.25 -0.70 14.40
N SER A 56 7.77 -1.56 15.27
CA SER A 56 9.21 -1.83 15.35
C SER A 56 9.77 -2.44 14.06
N ALA A 57 9.04 -3.35 13.41
CA ALA A 57 9.46 -3.91 12.14
C ALA A 57 9.46 -2.86 11.02
N ILE A 58 8.42 -2.00 10.95
CA ILE A 58 8.33 -0.93 9.94
C ILE A 58 9.45 0.09 10.09
N SER A 59 9.88 0.42 11.32
CA SER A 59 10.97 1.38 11.52
C SER A 59 12.32 0.89 11.00
N LEU A 60 12.50 -0.42 10.83
CA LEU A 60 13.71 -1.00 10.23
C LEU A 60 13.82 -0.73 8.73
N ILE A 61 12.69 -0.50 8.05
CA ILE A 61 12.65 -0.27 6.59
C ILE A 61 12.36 1.18 6.22
N HIS A 62 11.75 1.96 7.10
CA HIS A 62 11.33 3.32 6.80
C HIS A 62 12.52 4.26 6.54
N ASN A 63 12.49 5.00 5.43
CA ASN A 63 13.51 5.95 4.98
C ASN A 63 14.93 5.37 4.85
N ARG A 64 15.04 4.05 4.58
CA ARG A 64 16.32 3.40 4.33
C ARG A 64 16.43 2.95 2.88
N SER A 65 17.63 3.14 2.33
CA SER A 65 18.03 2.47 1.09
C SER A 65 18.38 1.03 1.45
N LEU A 66 17.49 0.10 1.09
CA LEU A 66 17.63 -1.33 1.32
C LEU A 66 17.42 -2.06 0.01
N ASP A 67 17.94 -3.28 -0.09
CA ASP A 67 17.53 -4.21 -1.13
C ASP A 67 16.14 -4.77 -0.79
N TYR A 68 15.15 -4.46 -1.63
CA TYR A 68 13.77 -4.93 -1.48
C TYR A 68 13.45 -6.16 -2.34
N SER A 69 14.46 -6.78 -2.99
CA SER A 69 14.29 -7.95 -3.86
C SER A 69 13.56 -9.11 -3.18
N SER A 70 13.78 -9.31 -1.87
CA SER A 70 13.12 -10.36 -1.09
C SER A 70 11.61 -10.11 -0.88
N PHE A 71 11.10 -8.91 -1.18
CA PHE A 71 9.68 -8.55 -1.08
C PHE A 71 8.98 -8.53 -2.46
N THR A 72 9.69 -8.84 -3.54
CA THR A 72 9.13 -8.87 -4.89
C THR A 72 8.78 -10.30 -5.28
N THR A 73 7.61 -10.51 -5.89
CA THR A 73 7.30 -11.78 -6.56
C THR A 73 8.07 -11.87 -7.87
N ALA A 74 8.55 -13.07 -8.23
CA ALA A 74 9.33 -13.31 -9.44
C ALA A 74 8.56 -12.98 -10.75
N GLU A 75 7.23 -12.89 -10.67
CA GLU A 75 6.31 -12.63 -11.79
C GLU A 75 6.27 -11.15 -12.24
N ALA A 76 7.00 -10.24 -11.58
CA ALA A 76 6.99 -8.82 -11.89
C ALA A 76 8.19 -8.33 -12.75
N ARG A 77 8.92 -9.24 -13.42
CA ARG A 77 10.00 -8.92 -14.37
C ARG A 77 9.56 -9.05 -15.81
#